data_AF-A0A7Y5SYG5-F1
#
_entry.id   AF-A0A7Y5SYG5-F1
#
_cell.length_a   1.000
_cell.length_b   1.000
_cell.length_c   1.000
_cell.angle_alpha   90.00
_cell.angle_beta   90.00
_cell.angle_gamma   90.00
#
_symmetry.space_group_name_H-M   'P 1'
#
loop_
_entity.id
_entity.type
_entity.pdbx_description
1 polymer ?
#
loop_
_entity_poly.entity_id
_entity_poly.type
_entity_poly.pdbx_seq_one_letter_code
_entity_poly.pdbx_strand_id
1 'polypeptide(L)'
;MSLVSSLTAQPLRSDQVALNGDLLLDSEPALETRLQVPDFLYDETKKPWKAALMSAVVPGSGEWYAEAYKSAIGFFAAEVVFVVAAWYYESEAVSETKAYQKIADDPSTGWSARKYADYLIYVAEVSSAQDELARTQAASLKSRLNPNDNQLPGNREWWGELNRLEEKMKFEHGAGASFSHSLPSYGSQQYYELIGKYDQFTPGWWDFGNQTPGNWNAPQDISLFRNLGSTTPSFQRYADLRGKANDLHNLANGFIILTLANHAVSAVNAAIQSRLHNRVYGLSLRSVPVTPDTRVPALTLTYSF
;
A
#
# COMPACT_ATOMS: atom_id res chain seq x y z
N MET A 1 23.82 24.03 24.48
CA MET A 1 23.89 24.60 25.84
C MET A 1 24.85 23.74 26.64
N SER A 2 25.97 24.30 27.08
CA SER A 2 27.00 23.60 27.84
C SER A 2 26.63 23.70 29.33
N LEU A 3 26.28 22.57 29.95
CA LEU A 3 26.06 22.50 31.40
C LEU A 3 27.41 22.32 32.07
N VAL A 4 27.93 23.40 32.63
CA VAL A 4 29.04 23.37 33.58
C VAL A 4 28.45 22.98 34.93
N SER A 5 28.69 21.75 35.36
CA SER A 5 28.28 21.27 36.68
C SER A 5 29.39 21.58 37.70
N SER A 6 29.19 22.61 38.52
CA SER A 6 30.01 22.82 39.71
C SER A 6 29.58 21.82 40.79
N LEU A 7 30.47 20.92 41.20
CA LEU A 7 30.32 20.17 42.45
C LEU A 7 30.48 21.16 43.62
N THR A 8 29.38 21.69 44.13
CA THR A 8 29.37 22.39 45.42
C THR A 8 29.24 21.37 46.53
N ALA A 9 30.34 21.04 47.19
CA ALA A 9 30.30 20.40 48.49
C ALA A 9 29.65 21.38 49.48
N GLN A 10 28.53 21.01 50.09
CA GLN A 10 28.01 21.76 51.23
C GLN A 10 29.02 21.61 52.38
N PRO A 11 29.51 22.71 52.97
CA PRO A 11 30.32 22.60 54.18
C PRO A 11 29.48 21.96 55.28
N LEU A 12 30.01 20.93 55.91
CA LEU A 12 29.45 20.34 57.13
C LEU A 12 29.20 21.46 58.14
N ARG A 13 28.01 21.50 58.75
CA ARG A 13 27.72 22.34 59.92
C ARG A 13 28.78 22.00 60.97
N SER A 14 29.62 22.98 61.32
CA SER A 14 30.85 22.83 62.10
C SER A 14 30.66 22.36 63.55
N ASP A 15 29.44 22.11 63.98
CA ASP A 15 29.12 22.13 65.40
C ASP A 15 29.09 20.73 66.03
N GLN A 16 29.30 19.65 65.24
CA GLN A 16 29.23 18.27 65.74
C GLN A 16 30.30 17.28 65.26
N VAL A 17 31.33 17.71 64.52
CA VAL A 17 32.42 16.79 64.11
C VAL A 17 33.72 17.24 64.74
N ALA A 18 34.10 16.59 65.85
CA ALA A 18 35.41 16.76 66.46
C ALA A 18 36.46 16.05 65.57
N LEU A 19 37.12 16.82 64.71
CA LEU A 19 38.23 16.34 63.89
C LEU A 19 39.42 16.07 64.82
N ASN A 20 39.84 14.81 64.89
CA ASN A 20 40.87 14.36 65.83
C ASN A 20 42.29 14.38 65.23
N GLY A 21 42.43 14.82 63.98
CA GLY A 21 43.72 14.94 63.29
C GLY A 21 44.18 13.60 62.69
N ASP A 22 43.39 12.54 62.82
CA ASP A 22 43.59 11.30 62.10
C ASP A 22 42.81 11.34 60.78
N LEU A 23 43.55 11.47 59.68
CA LEU A 23 42.98 11.60 58.34
C LEU A 23 42.03 10.44 57.97
N LEU A 24 42.20 9.25 58.57
CA LEU A 24 41.33 8.09 58.33
C LEU A 24 40.00 8.22 59.07
N LEU A 25 40.02 8.68 60.33
CA LEU A 25 38.81 8.86 61.15
C LEU A 25 38.04 10.12 60.76
N ASP A 26 38.78 11.17 60.38
CA ASP A 26 38.22 12.45 59.95
C ASP A 26 37.66 12.41 58.52
N SER A 27 38.07 11.41 57.70
CA SER A 27 37.51 11.18 56.37
C SER A 27 36.29 10.26 56.35
N GLU A 28 36.03 9.47 57.41
CA GLU A 28 34.82 8.64 57.51
C GLU A 28 33.52 9.44 57.43
N PRO A 29 33.32 10.57 58.14
CA PRO A 29 32.12 11.39 57.99
C PRO A 29 32.01 11.99 56.58
N ALA A 30 33.14 12.30 55.94
CA ALA A 30 33.18 12.84 54.58
C ALA A 30 32.88 11.77 53.51
N LEU A 31 33.26 10.51 53.75
CA LEU A 31 33.01 9.33 52.90
C LEU A 31 31.64 8.67 53.18
N GLU A 32 31.10 8.79 54.40
CA GLU A 32 29.74 8.40 54.78
C GLU A 32 28.67 9.37 54.30
N THR A 33 29.07 10.57 53.86
CA THR A 33 28.45 11.15 52.68
C THR A 33 28.66 10.16 51.54
N ARG A 34 27.84 9.09 51.53
CA ARG A 34 27.34 8.50 50.29
C ARG A 34 27.13 9.71 49.43
N LEU A 35 27.96 9.87 48.40
CA LEU A 35 27.61 10.70 47.28
C LEU A 35 26.24 10.14 46.91
N GLN A 36 25.19 10.80 47.41
CA GLN A 36 23.85 10.66 46.89
C GLN A 36 24.11 11.09 45.47
N VAL A 37 24.37 10.11 44.60
CA VAL A 37 24.39 10.30 43.16
C VAL A 37 23.05 10.94 42.95
N PRO A 38 23.00 12.25 42.73
CA PRO A 38 21.76 12.93 43.01
C PRO A 38 20.71 12.39 42.05
N ASP A 39 19.45 12.31 42.48
CA ASP A 39 18.36 11.73 41.68
C ASP A 39 18.30 12.29 40.25
N PHE A 40 18.88 13.47 40.00
CA PHE A 40 19.08 14.05 38.68
C PHE A 40 19.99 13.28 37.70
N LEU A 41 20.67 12.20 38.11
CA LEU A 41 21.44 11.33 37.21
C LEU A 41 20.67 10.08 36.75
N TYR A 42 19.48 9.83 37.27
CA TYR A 42 18.57 8.82 36.71
C TYR A 42 17.59 9.50 35.77
N ASP A 43 17.92 9.53 34.48
CA ASP A 43 16.88 9.75 33.47
C ASP A 43 15.85 8.61 33.59
N GLU A 44 14.56 8.95 33.50
CA GLU A 44 13.48 7.98 33.64
C GLU A 44 13.62 6.91 32.56
N THR A 45 13.74 5.64 32.96
CA THR A 45 13.93 4.53 32.01
C THR A 45 12.81 4.49 30.97
N LYS A 46 13.18 4.54 29.69
CA LYS A 46 12.26 4.53 28.56
C LYS A 46 11.81 3.09 28.28
N LYS A 47 10.50 2.82 28.17
CA LYS A 47 9.99 1.45 27.96
C LYS A 47 10.05 1.08 26.46
N PRO A 48 10.83 0.07 26.04
CA PRO A 48 11.01 -0.24 24.61
C PRO A 48 9.72 -0.57 23.86
N TRP A 49 8.79 -1.30 24.49
CA TRP A 49 7.53 -1.66 23.86
C TRP A 49 6.60 -0.45 23.66
N LYS A 50 6.67 0.56 24.55
CA LYS A 50 5.92 1.81 24.39
C LYS A 50 6.45 2.57 23.19
N ALA A 51 7.77 2.68 23.07
CA ALA A 51 8.41 3.32 21.93
C ALA A 51 8.05 2.62 20.61
N ALA A 52 8.13 1.28 20.59
CA ALA A 52 7.73 0.50 19.42
C ALA A 52 6.28 0.75 19.01
N LEU A 53 5.36 0.75 19.98
CA LEU A 53 3.94 1.00 19.71
C LEU A 53 3.69 2.41 19.17
N MET A 54 4.35 3.42 19.73
CA MET A 54 4.25 4.79 19.23
C MET A 54 4.69 4.86 17.76
N SER A 55 5.87 4.32 17.43
CA SER A 55 6.38 4.34 16.05
C SER A 55 5.63 3.44 15.08
N ALA A 56 4.96 2.39 15.56
CA ALA A 56 4.05 1.59 14.75
C ALA A 56 2.80 2.36 14.33
N VAL A 57 2.36 3.35 15.14
CA VAL A 57 1.21 4.21 14.80
C VAL A 57 1.65 5.44 14.01
N VAL A 58 2.71 6.12 14.46
CA VAL A 58 3.30 7.29 13.81
C VAL A 58 4.81 7.13 13.75
N PRO A 59 5.40 6.82 12.59
CA PRO A 59 6.85 6.63 12.45
C PRO A 59 7.63 7.82 13.00
N GLY A 60 8.69 7.52 13.73
CA GLY A 60 9.54 8.49 14.41
C GLY A 60 9.08 8.92 15.80
N SER A 61 7.82 8.70 16.18
CA SER A 61 7.32 9.15 17.50
C SER A 61 7.91 8.38 18.68
N GLY A 62 8.17 7.09 18.53
CA GLY A 62 8.88 6.26 19.51
C GLY A 62 10.38 6.59 19.61
N GLU A 63 11.02 6.93 18.49
CA GLU A 63 12.38 7.45 18.49
C GLU A 63 12.46 8.80 19.18
N TRP A 64 11.46 9.66 19.00
CA TRP A 64 11.38 10.93 19.71
C TRP A 64 11.26 10.70 21.22
N TYR A 65 10.41 9.76 21.63
CA TYR A 65 10.30 9.32 23.03
C TYR A 65 11.62 8.76 23.58
N ALA A 66 12.39 8.06 22.75
CA ALA A 66 13.72 7.55 23.06
C ALA A 66 14.85 8.57 22.84
N GLU A 67 14.53 9.85 22.60
CA GLU A 67 15.46 10.97 22.41
C GLU A 67 16.43 10.81 21.21
N ALA A 68 16.11 9.87 20.31
CA ALA A 68 16.81 9.64 19.06
C ALA A 68 16.27 10.56 17.94
N TYR A 69 16.34 11.89 18.16
CA TYR A 69 15.70 12.91 17.32
C TYR A 69 16.08 12.84 15.83
N LYS A 70 17.32 12.45 15.50
CA LYS A 70 17.75 12.30 14.10
C LYS A 70 16.98 11.17 13.40
N SER A 71 16.82 10.03 14.06
CA SER A 71 16.02 8.92 13.56
C SER A 71 14.54 9.31 13.51
N ALA A 72 14.03 9.99 14.54
CA ALA A 72 12.66 10.47 14.59
C ALA A 72 12.29 11.33 13.38
N ILE A 73 13.10 12.36 13.10
CA ILE A 73 12.92 13.25 11.94
C ILE A 73 13.04 12.46 10.64
N GLY A 74 13.99 11.54 10.53
CA GLY A 74 14.20 10.73 9.33
C GLY A 74 12.98 9.88 8.97
N PHE A 75 12.45 9.10 9.93
CA PHE A 75 11.27 8.26 9.71
C PHE A 75 10.01 9.07 9.43
N PHE A 76 9.83 10.19 10.14
CA PHE A 76 8.69 11.07 9.90
C PHE A 76 8.76 11.78 8.54
N ALA A 77 9.95 12.24 8.12
CA ALA A 77 10.12 12.84 6.80
C ALA A 77 9.87 11.83 5.68
N ALA A 78 10.36 10.60 5.82
CA ALA A 78 10.08 9.51 4.88
C ALA A 78 8.57 9.21 4.80
N GLU A 79 7.90 9.18 5.95
CA GLU A 79 6.44 8.98 6.05
C GLU A 79 5.68 10.01 5.22
N VAL A 80 5.99 11.30 5.43
CA VAL A 80 5.35 12.40 4.68
C VAL A 80 5.58 12.24 3.18
N VAL A 81 6.80 11.92 2.75
CA VAL A 81 7.12 11.73 1.33
C VAL A 81 6.32 10.58 0.74
N PHE A 82 6.25 9.42 1.42
CA PHE A 82 5.56 8.24 0.91
C PHE A 82 4.05 8.46 0.85
N VAL A 83 3.44 9.03 1.90
CA VAL A 83 2.00 9.31 1.93
C VAL A 83 1.61 10.33 0.86
N VAL A 84 2.39 11.41 0.69
CA VAL A 84 2.13 12.42 -0.35
C VAL A 84 2.27 11.80 -1.74
N ALA A 85 3.29 10.98 -1.98
CA ALA A 85 3.47 10.29 -3.25
C ALA A 85 2.33 9.31 -3.54
N ALA A 86 1.93 8.49 -2.56
CA ALA A 86 0.80 7.57 -2.69
C ALA A 86 -0.48 8.31 -3.06
N TRP A 87 -0.79 9.40 -2.34
CA TRP A 87 -1.96 10.23 -2.60
C TRP A 87 -1.93 10.87 -3.99
N TYR A 88 -0.78 11.42 -4.39
CA TYR A 88 -0.60 12.03 -5.71
C TYR A 88 -0.86 11.02 -6.84
N TYR A 89 -0.18 9.87 -6.82
CA TYR A 89 -0.32 8.87 -7.88
C TYR A 89 -1.71 8.21 -7.88
N GLU A 90 -2.33 8.00 -6.73
CA GLU A 90 -3.71 7.50 -6.65
C GLU A 90 -4.69 8.52 -7.25
N SER A 91 -4.51 9.82 -6.95
CA SER A 91 -5.38 10.87 -7.49
C SER A 91 -5.31 10.94 -9.02
N GLU A 92 -4.12 10.78 -9.59
CA GLU A 92 -3.91 10.74 -11.04
C GLU A 92 -4.49 9.46 -11.64
N ALA A 93 -4.30 8.31 -10.98
CA ALA A 93 -4.86 7.03 -11.41
C ALA A 93 -6.40 7.06 -11.47
N VAL A 94 -7.05 7.70 -10.49
CA VAL A 94 -8.51 7.93 -10.48
C VAL A 94 -8.95 8.87 -11.61
N SER A 95 -8.15 9.89 -11.94
CA SER A 95 -8.41 10.79 -13.06
C SER A 95 -8.37 10.06 -14.40
N GLU A 96 -7.30 9.30 -14.64
CA GLU A 96 -7.14 8.47 -15.84
C GLU A 96 -8.22 7.37 -15.91
N THR A 97 -8.64 6.83 -14.76
CA THR A 97 -9.77 5.90 -14.67
C THR A 97 -11.06 6.50 -15.21
N LYS A 98 -11.40 7.71 -14.77
CA LYS A 98 -12.57 8.43 -15.29
C LYS A 98 -12.42 8.74 -16.77
N ALA A 99 -11.20 9.03 -17.23
CA ALA A 99 -10.93 9.37 -18.63
C ALA A 99 -11.23 8.19 -19.57
N TYR A 100 -10.72 6.98 -19.26
CA TYR A 100 -11.01 5.82 -20.11
C TYR A 100 -12.47 5.38 -19.98
N GLN A 101 -13.07 5.42 -18.78
CA GLN A 101 -14.48 5.07 -18.58
C GLN A 101 -15.39 5.96 -19.44
N LYS A 102 -15.12 7.26 -19.47
CA LYS A 102 -15.84 8.21 -20.31
C LYS A 102 -15.76 7.88 -21.80
N ILE A 103 -14.62 7.37 -22.28
CA ILE A 103 -14.48 6.93 -23.68
C ILE A 103 -15.34 5.70 -23.93
N ALA A 104 -15.33 4.71 -23.04
CA ALA A 104 -16.17 3.52 -23.18
C ALA A 104 -17.66 3.84 -23.13
N ASP A 105 -18.07 4.83 -22.32
CA ASP A 105 -19.47 5.22 -22.13
C ASP A 105 -20.00 6.18 -23.19
N ASP A 106 -19.14 6.68 -24.09
CA ASP A 106 -19.57 7.60 -25.15
C ASP A 106 -20.62 6.94 -26.07
N PRO A 107 -21.83 7.50 -26.22
CA PRO A 107 -22.87 6.89 -27.04
C PRO A 107 -22.60 6.83 -28.54
N SER A 108 -21.67 7.65 -29.02
CA SER A 108 -21.32 7.75 -30.44
C SER A 108 -20.06 6.97 -30.79
N THR A 109 -19.08 6.96 -29.90
CA THR A 109 -17.75 6.39 -30.15
C THR A 109 -17.26 5.42 -29.07
N GLY A 110 -18.14 5.01 -28.16
CA GLY A 110 -17.79 4.13 -27.06
C GLY A 110 -17.94 2.66 -27.39
N TRP A 111 -17.91 1.86 -26.33
CA TRP A 111 -18.13 0.42 -26.39
C TRP A 111 -19.61 0.12 -26.19
N SER A 112 -20.17 -0.73 -27.05
CA SER A 112 -21.59 -1.07 -27.02
C SER A 112 -21.78 -2.57 -26.75
N ALA A 113 -22.44 -2.87 -25.62
CA ALA A 113 -22.84 -4.24 -25.29
C ALA A 113 -23.82 -4.80 -26.33
N ARG A 114 -24.64 -3.93 -26.93
CA ARG A 114 -25.53 -4.32 -28.01
C ARG A 114 -24.73 -4.77 -29.23
N LYS A 115 -23.75 -3.97 -29.64
CA LYS A 115 -22.87 -4.30 -30.75
C LYS A 115 -22.16 -5.64 -30.49
N TYR A 116 -21.61 -5.82 -29.29
CA TYR A 116 -21.01 -7.08 -28.89
C TYR A 116 -21.99 -8.28 -28.95
N ALA A 117 -23.24 -8.11 -28.52
CA ALA A 117 -24.26 -9.15 -28.60
C ALA A 117 -24.63 -9.51 -30.05
N ASP A 118 -24.78 -8.51 -30.92
CA ASP A 118 -25.05 -8.73 -32.35
C ASP A 118 -23.91 -9.54 -33.00
N TYR A 119 -22.66 -9.27 -32.63
CA TYR A 119 -21.50 -10.09 -33.03
C TYR A 119 -21.63 -11.54 -32.57
N LEU A 120 -21.93 -11.78 -31.29
CA LEU A 120 -22.04 -13.14 -30.77
C LEU A 120 -23.17 -13.93 -31.45
N ILE A 121 -24.32 -13.27 -31.68
CA ILE A 121 -25.45 -13.86 -32.41
C ILE A 121 -25.01 -14.24 -33.82
N TYR A 122 -24.33 -13.34 -34.53
CA TYR A 122 -23.83 -13.62 -35.87
C TYR A 122 -22.86 -14.82 -35.88
N VAL A 123 -21.90 -14.86 -34.96
CA VAL A 123 -20.94 -15.96 -34.87
C VAL A 123 -21.68 -17.28 -34.58
N ALA A 124 -22.63 -17.30 -33.64
CA ALA A 124 -23.46 -18.49 -33.40
C ALA A 124 -24.31 -18.88 -34.63
N GLU A 125 -24.86 -17.93 -35.39
CA GLU A 125 -25.63 -18.25 -36.59
C GLU A 125 -24.75 -18.84 -37.72
N VAL A 126 -23.49 -18.38 -37.85
CA VAL A 126 -22.61 -18.71 -38.99
C VAL A 126 -21.58 -19.80 -38.69
N SER A 127 -20.93 -19.78 -37.52
CA SER A 127 -19.86 -20.73 -37.17
C SER A 127 -20.36 -21.95 -36.42
N SER A 128 -21.47 -21.86 -35.69
CA SER A 128 -22.04 -22.97 -34.92
C SER A 128 -23.19 -23.66 -35.68
N ALA A 129 -23.09 -23.77 -37.02
CA ALA A 129 -24.12 -24.36 -37.88
C ALA A 129 -24.52 -25.80 -37.48
N GLN A 130 -23.70 -26.45 -36.65
CA GLN A 130 -23.94 -27.80 -36.12
C GLN A 130 -24.39 -27.81 -34.64
N ASP A 131 -24.26 -26.70 -33.90
CA ASP A 131 -24.75 -26.57 -32.52
C ASP A 131 -26.15 -25.93 -32.51
N GLU A 132 -27.17 -26.76 -32.28
CA GLU A 132 -28.57 -26.34 -32.16
C GLU A 132 -28.81 -25.51 -30.88
N LEU A 133 -28.06 -25.75 -29.81
CA LEU A 133 -28.20 -25.05 -28.54
C LEU A 133 -27.68 -23.62 -28.65
N ALA A 134 -26.49 -23.42 -29.23
CA ALA A 134 -25.93 -22.09 -29.48
C ALA A 134 -26.87 -21.25 -30.37
N ARG A 135 -27.44 -21.84 -31.43
CA ARG A 135 -28.45 -21.18 -32.28
C ARG A 135 -29.74 -20.84 -31.55
N THR A 136 -30.24 -21.74 -30.70
CA THR A 136 -31.44 -21.50 -29.89
C THR A 136 -31.22 -20.36 -28.89
N GLN A 137 -30.05 -20.32 -28.25
CA GLN A 137 -29.69 -19.24 -27.32
C GLN A 137 -29.48 -17.91 -28.05
N ALA A 138 -28.83 -17.92 -29.21
CA ALA A 138 -28.70 -16.74 -30.06
C ALA A 138 -30.07 -16.19 -30.49
N ALA A 139 -31.00 -17.06 -30.90
CA ALA A 139 -32.37 -16.67 -31.23
C ALA A 139 -33.13 -16.10 -30.02
N SER A 140 -32.97 -16.70 -28.83
CA SER A 140 -33.54 -16.19 -27.57
C SER A 140 -33.01 -14.79 -27.27
N LEU A 141 -31.70 -14.59 -27.33
CA LEU A 141 -31.07 -13.29 -27.11
C LEU A 141 -31.55 -12.25 -28.13
N LYS A 142 -31.56 -12.61 -29.42
CA LYS A 142 -32.03 -11.77 -30.54
C LYS A 142 -33.48 -11.32 -30.36
N SER A 143 -34.37 -12.21 -29.91
CA SER A 143 -35.79 -11.88 -29.68
C SER A 143 -36.01 -10.85 -28.58
N ARG A 144 -35.02 -10.69 -27.68
CA ARG A 144 -35.05 -9.75 -26.55
C ARG A 144 -34.32 -8.44 -26.86
N LEU A 145 -33.67 -8.33 -28.02
CA LEU A 145 -33.01 -7.11 -28.46
C LEU A 145 -34.04 -6.13 -29.02
N ASN A 146 -34.15 -4.94 -28.41
CA ASN A 146 -34.91 -3.85 -28.99
C ASN A 146 -34.07 -3.19 -30.09
N PRO A 147 -34.50 -3.16 -31.37
CA PRO A 147 -33.71 -2.59 -32.47
C PRO A 147 -33.40 -1.09 -32.31
N ASN A 148 -34.13 -0.37 -31.45
CA ASN A 148 -33.88 1.06 -31.18
C ASN A 148 -32.99 1.30 -29.95
N ASP A 149 -32.56 0.25 -29.27
CA ASP A 149 -31.72 0.35 -28.07
C ASP A 149 -30.24 0.28 -28.47
N ASN A 150 -29.66 1.46 -28.69
CA ASN A 150 -28.26 1.63 -29.12
C ASN A 150 -27.27 1.47 -27.95
N GLN A 151 -27.75 1.49 -26.70
CA GLN A 151 -26.91 1.35 -25.52
C GLN A 151 -27.59 0.49 -24.44
N LEU A 152 -26.91 -0.61 -24.12
CA LEU A 152 -27.04 -1.38 -22.87
C LEU A 152 -28.48 -1.69 -22.49
N PRO A 153 -29.08 -2.76 -23.02
CA PRO A 153 -30.38 -3.24 -22.59
C PRO A 153 -30.43 -3.36 -21.06
N GLY A 154 -31.18 -2.43 -20.46
CA GLY A 154 -31.14 -2.12 -19.03
C GLY A 154 -31.79 -3.15 -18.11
N ASN A 155 -32.00 -4.40 -18.55
CA ASN A 155 -32.66 -5.43 -17.75
C ASN A 155 -31.71 -6.61 -17.44
N ARG A 156 -31.84 -7.16 -16.23
CA ARG A 156 -31.00 -8.26 -15.71
C ARG A 156 -31.13 -9.54 -16.53
N GLU A 157 -32.28 -9.79 -17.14
CA GLU A 157 -32.53 -10.98 -17.95
C GLU A 157 -31.66 -11.01 -19.20
N TRP A 158 -31.50 -9.86 -19.87
CA TRP A 158 -30.67 -9.75 -21.06
C TRP A 158 -29.20 -10.11 -20.78
N TRP A 159 -28.63 -9.59 -19.70
CA TRP A 159 -27.27 -9.93 -19.28
C TRP A 159 -27.11 -11.43 -18.99
N GLY A 160 -28.14 -12.06 -18.43
CA GLY A 160 -28.15 -13.51 -18.21
C GLY A 160 -28.12 -14.30 -19.51
N GLU A 161 -28.89 -13.91 -20.53
CA GLU A 161 -28.89 -14.58 -21.83
C GLU A 161 -27.59 -14.35 -22.61
N LEU A 162 -27.04 -13.13 -22.56
CA LEU A 162 -25.73 -12.83 -23.13
C LEU A 162 -24.66 -13.76 -22.55
N ASN A 163 -24.59 -13.85 -21.22
CA ASN A 163 -23.54 -14.62 -20.55
C ASN A 163 -23.69 -16.13 -20.78
N ARG A 164 -24.93 -16.64 -20.97
CA ARG A 164 -25.16 -18.04 -21.38
C ARG A 164 -24.65 -18.31 -22.79
N LEU A 165 -24.88 -17.39 -23.72
CA LEU A 165 -24.36 -17.51 -25.08
C LEU A 165 -22.83 -17.44 -25.06
N GLU A 166 -22.24 -16.47 -24.35
CA GLU A 166 -20.79 -16.40 -24.15
C GLU A 166 -20.22 -17.71 -23.60
N GLU A 167 -20.85 -18.31 -22.59
CA GLU A 167 -20.45 -19.58 -22.00
C GLU A 167 -20.40 -20.72 -23.03
N LYS A 168 -21.36 -20.78 -23.96
CA LYS A 168 -21.33 -21.77 -25.05
C LYS A 168 -20.23 -21.47 -26.07
N MET A 169 -20.05 -20.20 -26.41
CA MET A 169 -18.98 -19.77 -27.31
C MET A 169 -17.57 -20.04 -26.73
N LYS A 170 -17.40 -20.22 -25.41
CA LYS A 170 -16.11 -20.63 -24.79
C LYS A 170 -15.59 -21.98 -25.29
N PHE A 171 -16.49 -22.86 -25.72
CA PHE A 171 -16.14 -24.24 -26.10
C PHE A 171 -15.89 -24.42 -27.60
N GLU A 172 -16.32 -23.48 -28.44
CA GLU A 172 -16.18 -23.61 -29.90
C GLU A 172 -15.00 -22.77 -30.43
N HIS A 173 -13.89 -23.46 -30.74
CA HIS A 173 -12.72 -22.88 -31.42
C HIS A 173 -12.97 -22.67 -32.93
N GLY A 174 -14.11 -22.09 -33.31
CA GLY A 174 -14.52 -21.93 -34.71
C GLY A 174 -14.02 -20.63 -35.37
N ALA A 175 -13.76 -19.59 -34.58
CA ALA A 175 -13.53 -18.24 -35.11
C ALA A 175 -12.17 -17.62 -34.77
N GLY A 176 -11.27 -18.31 -34.05
CA GLY A 176 -9.99 -17.73 -33.60
C GLY A 176 -10.09 -16.82 -32.37
N ALA A 177 -11.26 -16.73 -31.76
CA ALA A 177 -11.53 -16.02 -30.51
C ALA A 177 -11.70 -17.01 -29.36
N SER A 178 -10.77 -17.07 -28.41
CA SER A 178 -10.95 -17.85 -27.18
C SER A 178 -11.79 -17.05 -26.19
N PHE A 179 -13.08 -17.35 -26.09
CA PHE A 179 -13.91 -16.79 -25.03
C PHE A 179 -13.52 -17.41 -23.69
N SER A 180 -13.05 -16.58 -22.77
CA SER A 180 -12.60 -17.02 -21.43
C SER A 180 -13.38 -16.33 -20.32
N HIS A 181 -13.81 -15.09 -20.56
CA HIS A 181 -14.52 -14.27 -19.58
C HIS A 181 -15.97 -14.07 -20.00
N SER A 182 -16.82 -13.77 -19.03
CA SER A 182 -18.19 -13.34 -19.29
C SER A 182 -18.30 -11.85 -19.01
N LEU A 183 -19.12 -11.15 -19.79
CA LEU A 183 -19.28 -9.72 -19.63
C LEU A 183 -19.95 -9.41 -18.28
N PRO A 184 -19.32 -8.60 -17.41
CA PRO A 184 -19.90 -8.20 -16.14
C PRO A 184 -21.03 -7.18 -16.38
N SER A 185 -21.80 -6.92 -15.33
CA SER A 185 -22.80 -5.85 -15.37
C SER A 185 -22.16 -4.50 -15.69
N TYR A 186 -22.88 -3.72 -16.49
CA TYR A 186 -22.51 -2.35 -16.83
C TYR A 186 -22.13 -1.50 -15.61
N GLY A 187 -21.14 -0.62 -15.77
CA GLY A 187 -20.68 0.31 -14.75
C GLY A 187 -19.81 -0.30 -13.66
N SER A 188 -19.62 -1.63 -13.63
CA SER A 188 -18.69 -2.27 -12.70
C SER A 188 -17.23 -2.04 -13.11
N GLN A 189 -16.31 -2.01 -12.15
CA GLN A 189 -14.87 -1.92 -12.45
C GLN A 189 -14.43 -3.06 -13.39
N GLN A 190 -14.90 -4.28 -13.13
CA GLN A 190 -14.59 -5.44 -13.97
C GLN A 190 -15.08 -5.27 -15.41
N TYR A 191 -16.26 -4.66 -15.63
CA TYR A 191 -16.75 -4.37 -16.98
C TYR A 191 -15.74 -3.54 -17.76
N TYR A 192 -15.30 -2.41 -17.18
CA TYR A 192 -14.33 -1.53 -17.82
C TYR A 192 -12.94 -2.16 -17.97
N GLU A 193 -12.52 -3.01 -17.03
CA GLU A 193 -11.26 -3.73 -17.15
C GLU A 193 -11.27 -4.73 -18.31
N LEU A 194 -12.35 -5.50 -18.44
CA LEU A 194 -12.42 -6.61 -19.39
C LEU A 194 -12.51 -6.13 -20.84
N ILE A 195 -13.34 -5.12 -21.13
CA ILE A 195 -13.58 -4.61 -22.50
C ILE A 195 -12.32 -4.01 -23.18
N GLY A 196 -11.31 -3.64 -22.39
CA GLY A 196 -10.02 -3.15 -22.88
C GLY A 196 -8.82 -4.06 -22.62
N LYS A 197 -9.05 -5.27 -22.09
CA LYS A 197 -7.98 -6.23 -21.77
C LYS A 197 -8.03 -7.47 -22.65
N TYR A 198 -9.22 -7.92 -23.03
CA TYR A 198 -9.38 -9.15 -23.79
C TYR A 198 -9.94 -8.85 -25.18
N ASP A 199 -9.24 -9.34 -26.20
CA ASP A 199 -9.62 -9.20 -27.61
C ASP A 199 -11.02 -9.74 -27.91
N GLN A 200 -11.54 -10.68 -27.09
CA GLN A 200 -12.90 -11.19 -27.21
C GLN A 200 -13.97 -10.10 -27.16
N PHE A 201 -13.70 -8.97 -26.52
CA PHE A 201 -14.64 -7.85 -26.37
C PHE A 201 -14.42 -6.76 -27.42
N THR A 202 -13.39 -6.86 -28.26
CA THR A 202 -13.11 -5.91 -29.34
C THR A 202 -14.33 -5.62 -30.24
N PRO A 203 -15.19 -6.61 -30.58
CA PRO A 203 -16.36 -6.37 -31.43
C PRO A 203 -17.37 -5.34 -30.92
N GLY A 204 -17.37 -5.04 -29.62
CA GLY A 204 -18.26 -4.03 -29.07
C GLY A 204 -17.83 -2.58 -29.34
N TRP A 205 -16.58 -2.33 -29.77
CA TRP A 205 -16.11 -0.97 -30.09
C TRP A 205 -16.75 -0.43 -31.36
N TRP A 206 -17.15 0.85 -31.37
CA TRP A 206 -17.90 1.48 -32.46
C TRP A 206 -17.22 1.37 -33.84
N ASP A 207 -15.90 1.40 -33.89
CA ASP A 207 -15.07 1.34 -35.11
C ASP A 207 -14.76 -0.08 -35.57
N PHE A 208 -15.23 -1.10 -34.84
CA PHE A 208 -15.09 -2.48 -35.26
C PHE A 208 -15.93 -2.79 -36.51
N GLY A 209 -15.26 -3.18 -37.60
CA GLY A 209 -15.88 -3.74 -38.80
C GLY A 209 -16.87 -2.83 -39.55
N ASN A 210 -16.87 -1.51 -39.29
CA ASN A 210 -17.85 -0.53 -39.80
C ASN A 210 -19.32 -0.94 -39.57
N GLN A 211 -19.59 -1.69 -38.50
CA GLN A 211 -20.93 -2.19 -38.17
C GLN A 211 -21.67 -1.23 -37.25
N THR A 212 -22.92 -0.92 -37.58
CA THR A 212 -23.86 -0.22 -36.68
C THR A 212 -24.70 -1.23 -35.90
N PRO A 213 -25.03 -0.97 -34.62
CA PRO A 213 -25.96 -1.81 -33.85
C PRO A 213 -27.24 -2.12 -34.61
N GLY A 214 -27.70 -3.37 -34.56
CA GLY A 214 -28.92 -3.82 -35.25
C GLY A 214 -28.81 -3.99 -36.77
N ASN A 215 -27.69 -3.64 -37.39
CA ASN A 215 -27.42 -3.85 -38.82
C ASN A 215 -26.04 -4.50 -39.00
N TRP A 216 -25.89 -5.69 -38.42
CA TRP A 216 -24.69 -6.51 -38.60
C TRP A 216 -24.76 -7.18 -39.96
N ASN A 217 -24.04 -6.63 -40.93
CA ASN A 217 -23.80 -7.30 -42.20
C ASN A 217 -22.45 -8.01 -42.09
N ALA A 218 -22.37 -9.27 -42.49
CA ALA A 218 -21.11 -10.01 -42.50
C ALA A 218 -19.98 -9.10 -43.01
N PRO A 219 -18.88 -8.91 -42.25
CA PRO A 219 -17.71 -8.24 -42.80
C PRO A 219 -17.39 -8.94 -44.11
N GLN A 220 -17.17 -8.15 -45.17
CA GLN A 220 -16.73 -8.70 -46.47
C GLN A 220 -15.44 -9.53 -46.33
N ASP A 221 -14.74 -9.36 -45.21
CA ASP A 221 -13.55 -10.09 -44.82
C ASP A 221 -13.74 -10.88 -43.50
N ILE A 222 -13.99 -12.18 -43.64
CA ILE A 222 -14.05 -13.15 -42.53
C ILE A 222 -12.70 -13.27 -41.78
N SER A 223 -11.59 -12.76 -42.33
CA SER A 223 -10.29 -12.80 -41.64
C SER A 223 -10.20 -11.88 -40.42
N LEU A 224 -11.05 -10.85 -40.33
CA LEU A 224 -11.17 -9.98 -39.14
C LEU A 224 -11.57 -10.76 -37.88
N PHE A 225 -12.31 -11.85 -38.04
CA PHE A 225 -12.69 -12.73 -36.92
C PHE A 225 -11.52 -13.52 -36.37
N ARG A 226 -10.55 -13.88 -37.22
CA ARG A 226 -9.39 -14.70 -36.86
C ARG A 226 -8.29 -13.93 -36.12
N ASN A 227 -8.27 -12.61 -36.22
CA ASN A 227 -7.29 -11.73 -35.59
C ASN A 227 -8.00 -10.60 -34.83
N LEU A 228 -8.66 -10.97 -33.73
CA LEU A 228 -9.26 -9.98 -32.80
C LEU A 228 -8.20 -9.14 -32.06
N GLY A 229 -6.94 -9.57 -32.10
CA GLY A 229 -5.80 -8.89 -31.52
C GLY A 229 -5.55 -7.54 -32.20
N SER A 230 -5.90 -6.46 -31.49
CA SER A 230 -5.47 -5.08 -31.78
C SER A 230 -6.07 -4.37 -33.00
N THR A 231 -7.29 -4.67 -33.44
CA THR A 231 -7.78 -4.18 -34.74
C THR A 231 -8.40 -2.78 -34.78
N THR A 232 -8.84 -2.18 -33.67
CA THR A 232 -9.51 -0.87 -33.72
C THR A 232 -8.76 0.25 -33.00
N PRO A 233 -8.67 1.46 -33.60
CA PRO A 233 -8.07 2.63 -32.94
C PRO A 233 -8.69 2.97 -31.58
N SER A 234 -10.00 2.72 -31.40
CA SER A 234 -10.70 3.03 -30.16
C SER A 234 -10.38 2.05 -29.04
N PHE A 235 -10.28 0.75 -29.36
CA PHE A 235 -9.77 -0.25 -28.42
C PHE A 235 -8.35 0.13 -27.96
N GLN A 236 -7.45 0.43 -28.89
CA GLN A 236 -6.05 0.77 -28.56
C GLN A 236 -5.97 2.00 -27.66
N ARG A 237 -6.66 3.09 -28.04
CA ARG A 237 -6.70 4.32 -27.23
C ARG A 237 -7.24 4.07 -25.82
N TYR A 238 -8.29 3.26 -25.69
CA TYR A 238 -8.85 2.90 -24.40
C TYR A 238 -7.88 2.04 -23.57
N ALA A 239 -7.29 1.02 -24.19
CA ALA A 239 -6.35 0.11 -23.55
C ALA A 239 -5.10 0.84 -23.04
N ASP A 240 -4.59 1.82 -23.81
CA ASP A 240 -3.46 2.66 -23.42
C ASP A 240 -3.75 3.51 -22.18
N LEU A 241 -4.90 4.20 -22.15
CA LEU A 241 -5.30 5.00 -20.99
C LEU A 241 -5.54 4.14 -19.76
N ARG A 242 -6.18 2.98 -19.93
CA ARG A 242 -6.34 2.00 -18.86
C ARG A 242 -5.00 1.46 -18.37
N GLY A 243 -4.05 1.23 -19.29
CA GLY A 243 -2.67 0.84 -18.96
C GLY A 243 -1.99 1.88 -18.07
N LYS A 244 -2.06 3.15 -18.45
CA LYS A 244 -1.54 4.27 -17.66
C LYS A 244 -2.18 4.36 -16.27
N ALA A 245 -3.51 4.25 -16.18
CA ALA A 245 -4.22 4.24 -14.90
C ALA A 245 -3.72 3.10 -13.99
N ASN A 246 -3.55 1.90 -14.54
CA ASN A 246 -3.02 0.75 -13.79
C ASN A 246 -1.58 0.97 -13.34
N ASP A 247 -0.72 1.55 -14.17
CA ASP A 247 0.67 1.86 -13.81
C ASP A 247 0.73 2.86 -12.65
N LEU A 248 -0.15 3.86 -12.65
CA LEU A 248 -0.27 4.83 -11.57
C LEU A 248 -0.80 4.20 -10.27
N HIS A 249 -1.83 3.35 -10.34
CA HIS A 249 -2.30 2.58 -9.17
C HIS A 249 -1.21 1.66 -8.61
N ASN A 250 -0.43 1.01 -9.48
CA ASN A 250 0.70 0.17 -9.07
C ASN A 250 1.77 0.99 -8.35
N LEU A 251 2.06 2.20 -8.84
CA LEU A 251 3.01 3.10 -8.21
C LEU A 251 2.50 3.61 -6.85
N ALA A 252 1.23 4.00 -6.76
CA ALA A 252 0.59 4.37 -5.50
C ALA A 252 0.65 3.23 -4.46
N ASN A 253 0.32 1.99 -4.88
CA ASN A 253 0.45 0.80 -4.04
C ASN A 253 1.88 0.56 -3.56
N GLY A 254 2.88 0.81 -4.41
CA GLY A 254 4.29 0.77 -4.03
C GLY A 254 4.61 1.71 -2.86
N PHE A 255 4.11 2.94 -2.90
CA PHE A 255 4.30 3.90 -1.80
C PHE A 255 3.53 3.55 -0.52
N ILE A 256 2.35 2.93 -0.64
CA ILE A 256 1.63 2.38 0.52
C ILE A 256 2.47 1.27 1.19
N ILE A 257 3.06 0.37 0.39
CA ILE A 257 3.96 -0.67 0.92
C ILE A 257 5.18 -0.05 1.59
N LEU A 258 5.80 0.98 0.99
CA LEU A 258 6.91 1.70 1.60
C LEU A 258 6.52 2.38 2.92
N THR A 259 5.31 2.94 2.99
CA THR A 259 4.73 3.50 4.23
C THR A 259 4.65 2.43 5.31
N LEU A 260 4.05 1.27 5.02
CA LEU A 260 3.96 0.16 5.98
C LEU A 260 5.34 -0.36 6.42
N ALA A 261 6.29 -0.44 5.50
CA ALA A 261 7.67 -0.81 5.82
C ALA A 261 8.34 0.23 6.73
N ASN A 262 8.11 1.52 6.48
CA ASN A 262 8.61 2.64 7.30
C ASN A 262 8.11 2.53 8.75
N HIS A 263 6.81 2.25 8.95
CA HIS A 263 6.24 1.98 10.27
C HIS A 263 6.91 0.80 10.98
N ALA A 264 7.09 -0.32 10.29
CA ALA A 264 7.70 -1.52 10.88
C ALA A 264 9.17 -1.28 11.28
N VAL A 265 9.96 -0.68 10.39
CA VAL A 265 11.37 -0.38 10.65
C VAL A 265 11.52 0.65 11.78
N SER A 266 10.67 1.68 11.79
CA SER A 266 10.66 2.68 12.86
C SER A 266 10.26 2.07 14.20
N ALA A 267 9.25 1.19 14.26
CA ALA A 267 8.88 0.51 15.49
C ALA A 267 10.03 -0.31 16.10
N VAL A 268 10.75 -1.07 15.26
CA VAL A 268 11.92 -1.83 15.70
C VAL A 268 13.04 -0.90 16.15
N ASN A 269 13.34 0.14 15.37
CA ASN A 269 14.39 1.10 15.70
C ASN A 269 14.07 1.85 17.00
N ALA A 270 12.84 2.32 17.23
CA ALA A 270 12.40 2.94 18.48
C ALA A 270 12.61 2.04 19.71
N ALA A 271 12.31 0.74 19.59
CA ALA A 271 12.55 -0.23 20.65
C ALA A 271 14.04 -0.36 20.98
N ILE A 272 14.89 -0.44 19.95
CA ILE A 272 16.35 -0.50 20.10
C ILE A 272 16.87 0.79 20.73
N GLN A 273 16.46 1.95 20.23
CA GLN A 273 16.90 3.25 20.76
C GLN A 273 16.49 3.43 22.22
N SER A 274 15.30 2.99 22.62
CA SER A 274 14.90 3.00 24.04
C SER A 274 15.81 2.14 24.90
N ARG A 275 16.23 0.95 24.42
CA ARG A 275 17.19 0.11 25.13
C ARG A 275 18.57 0.75 25.21
N LEU A 276 19.02 1.40 24.13
CA LEU A 276 20.29 2.11 24.10
C LEU A 276 20.29 3.33 25.03
N HIS A 277 19.18 4.08 25.07
CA HIS A 277 18.97 5.22 25.97
C HIS A 277 19.03 4.79 27.44
N ASN A 278 18.47 3.62 27.76
CA ASN A 278 18.51 3.06 29.11
C ASN A 278 19.89 2.53 29.53
N ARG A 279 20.91 2.54 28.65
CA ARG A 279 22.26 2.10 29.04
C ARG A 279 22.89 3.15 29.95
N VAL A 280 22.75 2.93 31.25
CA VAL A 280 23.43 3.72 32.27
C VAL A 280 24.88 3.25 32.41
N TYR A 281 25.83 4.17 32.28
CA TYR A 281 27.18 3.95 32.80
C TYR A 281 27.18 4.31 34.28
N GLY A 282 27.17 3.31 35.16
CA GLY A 282 27.29 3.54 36.59
C GLY A 282 28.75 3.77 36.97
N LEU A 283 29.16 5.01 37.22
CA LEU A 283 30.47 5.31 37.81
C LEU A 283 30.30 5.36 39.34
N SER A 284 30.89 4.42 40.07
CA SER A 284 30.88 4.45 41.54
C SER A 284 32.30 4.50 42.08
N LEU A 285 32.58 5.43 43.00
CA LEU A 285 33.82 5.48 43.76
C LEU A 285 33.57 4.80 45.12
N ARG A 286 34.36 3.79 45.46
CA ARG A 286 34.24 3.02 46.71
C ARG A 286 35.61 2.85 47.36
N SER A 287 35.70 2.88 48.68
CA SER A 287 36.93 2.48 49.38
C SER A 287 37.01 0.94 49.45
N VAL A 288 38.12 0.35 49.00
CA VAL A 288 38.34 -1.12 49.06
C VAL A 288 39.48 -1.42 50.02
N PRO A 289 39.34 -2.37 50.96
CA PRO A 289 40.40 -2.77 51.87
C PRO A 289 41.50 -3.55 51.14
N VAL A 290 42.77 -3.18 51.36
CA VAL A 290 43.98 -3.83 50.84
C VAL A 290 44.71 -4.61 51.95
N THR A 291 44.64 -4.10 53.18
CA THR A 291 45.08 -4.77 54.42
C THR A 291 44.04 -4.50 55.52
N PRO A 292 44.13 -5.13 56.70
CA PRO A 292 43.23 -4.83 57.83
C PRO A 292 43.16 -3.34 58.18
N ASP A 293 44.27 -2.61 57.99
CA ASP A 293 44.40 -1.20 58.39
C ASP A 293 44.55 -0.24 57.19
N THR A 294 44.48 -0.72 55.96
CA THR A 294 44.69 0.11 54.76
C THR A 294 43.56 -0.07 53.76
N ARG A 295 42.87 1.05 53.45
CA ARG A 295 41.87 1.14 52.39
C ARG A 295 42.37 2.06 51.28
N VAL A 296 42.07 1.74 50.04
CA VAL A 296 42.39 2.59 48.88
C VAL A 296 41.11 2.95 48.12
N PRO A 297 41.05 4.14 47.51
CA PRO A 297 39.94 4.50 46.64
C PRO A 297 39.96 3.61 45.39
N ALA A 298 38.83 2.97 45.11
CA ALA A 298 38.61 2.17 43.91
C ALA A 298 37.47 2.78 43.09
N LEU A 299 37.72 2.99 41.80
CA LEU A 299 36.68 3.37 40.85
C LEU A 299 36.08 2.08 40.28
N THR A 300 34.80 1.83 40.55
CA THR A 300 34.05 0.72 39.96
C THR A 300 33.12 1.26 38.88
N LEU A 301 33.43 0.90 37.63
CA LEU A 301 32.53 1.07 36.50
C LEU A 301 31.55 -0.11 36.47
N THR A 302 30.27 0.17 36.63
CA THR A 302 29.21 -0.84 36.53
C THR A 302 28.57 -0.72 35.16
N TYR A 303 28.58 -1.83 34.41
CA TYR A 303 27.95 -1.95 33.10
C TYR A 303 26.79 -2.94 33.21
N SER A 304 25.58 -2.49 32.90
CA SER A 304 24.38 -3.34 32.83
C SER A 304 23.94 -3.51 31.38
N PHE A 305 23.88 -4.77 30.92
CA PHE A 305 23.43 -5.15 29.58
C PHE A 305 21.89 -5.09 29.46
#